data_AF-A0A223PH87-F1
#
_entry.id   AF-A0A223PH87-F1
#
_cell.length_a   1.000
_cell.length_b   1.000
_cell.length_c   1.000
_cell.angle_alpha   90.00
_cell.angle_beta   90.00
_cell.angle_gamma   90.00
#
_symmetry.space_group_name_H-M   'P 1'
#
loop_
_entity.id
_entity.type
_entity.pdbx_description
1 polymer ?
#
loop_
_entity_poly.entity_id
_entity_poly.type
_entity_poly.pdbx_seq_one_letter_code
_entity_poly.pdbx_strand_id
1 'polypeptide(L)'
;MRGVRVLAKALSKSYGGREVLKSVELDVKPGEFVAIVGRSGCGKSTLLRLIAKLETASSGDIAFAQDGHQPETRIMFQDSRLLPWKRVLNNVALGLPKSALSSAAQALRQVGLEERGGEWPAVLSGGQRQRVALARALVHDPELLLLDEPLGALDALTRIEMQQLIESLWQKRGFTAVLVTHDVQEAIALADRVVLIEDGRITLDQTIDLPRPRARGNLAFAQIEEAILSRVLQHPASAPDSTLGDISLQKSVSQVQWAI
;
A
#
# COMPACT_ATOMS: atom_id res chain seq x y z
N MET A 1 -19.02 -9.68 -8.63
CA MET A 1 -17.74 -9.15 -8.11
C MET A 1 -16.67 -9.44 -9.15
N ARG A 2 -15.79 -8.49 -9.43
CA ARG A 2 -14.79 -8.59 -10.51
C ARG A 2 -13.38 -8.91 -10.00
N GLY A 3 -13.22 -9.07 -8.68
CA GLY A 3 -11.94 -9.40 -8.10
C GLY A 3 -11.40 -10.75 -8.58
N VAL A 4 -10.09 -10.89 -8.49
CA VAL A 4 -9.34 -12.10 -8.81
C VAL A 4 -8.72 -12.69 -7.53
N ARG A 5 -8.58 -14.01 -7.46
CA ARG A 5 -7.81 -14.64 -6.38
C ARG A 5 -6.31 -14.51 -6.68
N VAL A 6 -5.51 -14.14 -5.69
CA VAL A 6 -4.03 -14.12 -5.79
C VAL A 6 -3.48 -15.19 -4.86
N LEU A 7 -2.74 -16.16 -5.42
CA LEU A 7 -2.17 -17.27 -4.67
C LEU A 7 -0.65 -17.29 -4.87
N ALA A 8 0.10 -16.93 -3.84
CA ALA A 8 1.55 -17.09 -3.77
C ALA A 8 1.87 -18.38 -3.01
N LYS A 9 2.62 -19.28 -3.64
CA LYS A 9 3.05 -20.56 -3.06
C LYS A 9 4.57 -20.63 -2.97
N ALA A 10 5.09 -20.89 -1.79
CA ALA A 10 6.51 -21.00 -1.48
C ALA A 10 7.35 -19.88 -2.12
N LEU A 11 6.81 -18.65 -2.15
CA LEU A 11 7.38 -17.55 -2.90
C LEU A 11 8.64 -17.01 -2.22
N SER A 12 9.79 -17.10 -2.90
CA SER A 12 11.04 -16.53 -2.41
C SER A 12 11.65 -15.56 -3.42
N LYS A 13 12.42 -14.60 -2.91
CA LYS A 13 13.14 -13.62 -3.73
C LYS A 13 14.47 -13.25 -3.08
N SER A 14 15.53 -13.36 -3.87
CA SER A 14 16.89 -12.98 -3.47
C SER A 14 17.49 -11.96 -4.44
N TYR A 15 18.28 -11.03 -3.91
CA TYR A 15 19.10 -10.10 -4.69
C TYR A 15 20.55 -10.19 -4.24
N GLY A 16 21.47 -10.46 -5.16
CA GLY A 16 22.90 -10.53 -4.85
C GLY A 16 23.24 -11.48 -3.69
N GLY A 17 22.54 -12.60 -3.56
CA GLY A 17 22.71 -13.58 -2.48
C GLY A 17 21.97 -13.26 -1.17
N ARG A 18 21.38 -12.07 -1.02
CA ARG A 18 20.53 -11.72 0.13
C ARG A 18 19.08 -12.10 -0.15
N GLU A 19 18.53 -13.01 0.65
CA GLU A 19 17.13 -13.40 0.60
C GLU A 19 16.24 -12.33 1.27
N VAL A 20 15.31 -11.77 0.50
CA VAL A 20 14.37 -10.71 0.93
C VAL A 20 13.00 -11.29 1.26
N LEU A 21 12.54 -12.30 0.52
CA LEU A 21 11.32 -13.08 0.82
C LEU A 21 11.70 -14.55 0.92
N LYS A 22 11.16 -15.23 1.94
CA LYS A 22 11.54 -16.59 2.34
C LYS A 22 10.31 -17.49 2.40
N SER A 23 9.99 -18.18 1.30
CA SER A 23 8.89 -19.14 1.21
C SER A 23 7.55 -18.59 1.69
N VAL A 24 7.15 -17.43 1.15
CA VAL A 24 5.91 -16.75 1.49
C VAL A 24 4.71 -17.53 0.92
N GLU A 25 3.74 -17.81 1.79
CA GLU A 25 2.43 -18.38 1.45
C GLU A 25 1.35 -17.31 1.65
N LEU A 26 0.67 -16.92 0.58
CA LEU A 26 -0.39 -15.90 0.65
C LEU A 26 -1.55 -16.28 -0.27
N ASP A 27 -2.77 -16.26 0.27
CA ASP A 27 -4.00 -16.55 -0.47
C ASP A 27 -5.01 -15.41 -0.29
N VAL A 28 -5.06 -14.50 -1.26
CA VAL A 28 -6.00 -13.39 -1.31
C VAL A 28 -7.23 -13.80 -2.12
N LYS A 29 -8.41 -13.75 -1.50
CA LYS A 29 -9.68 -14.15 -2.12
C LYS A 29 -10.16 -13.09 -3.13
N PRO A 30 -10.98 -13.49 -4.12
CA PRO A 30 -11.61 -12.54 -5.04
C PRO A 30 -12.40 -11.46 -4.30
N GLY A 31 -12.10 -10.19 -4.58
CA GLY A 31 -12.77 -9.03 -3.99
C GLY A 31 -12.30 -8.67 -2.57
N GLU A 32 -11.37 -9.43 -1.99
CA GLU A 32 -10.82 -9.16 -0.66
C GLU A 32 -9.90 -7.94 -0.68
N PHE A 33 -9.95 -7.14 0.38
CA PHE A 33 -8.96 -6.09 0.64
C PHE A 33 -7.96 -6.59 1.67
N VAL A 34 -6.71 -6.82 1.27
CA VAL A 34 -5.64 -7.28 2.17
C VAL A 34 -4.62 -6.16 2.37
N ALA A 35 -4.27 -5.88 3.62
CA ALA A 35 -3.17 -4.99 3.95
C ALA A 35 -1.95 -5.78 4.41
N ILE A 36 -0.78 -5.40 3.92
CA ILE A 36 0.53 -5.95 4.24
C ILE A 36 1.27 -4.89 5.04
N VAL A 37 1.55 -5.21 6.29
CA VAL A 37 2.26 -4.36 7.25
C VAL A 37 3.61 -4.99 7.60
N GLY A 38 4.49 -4.17 8.17
CA GLY A 38 5.83 -4.60 8.58
C GLY A 38 6.83 -3.45 8.50
N ARG A 39 8.01 -3.66 9.09
CA ARG A 39 9.06 -2.63 9.15
C ARG A 39 9.63 -2.27 7.77
N SER A 40 10.31 -1.15 7.69
CA SER A 40 11.06 -0.78 6.49
C SER A 40 12.09 -1.86 6.15
N GLY A 41 12.12 -2.28 4.88
CA GLY A 41 13.07 -3.29 4.40
C GLY A 41 12.70 -4.76 4.63
N CYS A 42 11.51 -5.08 5.18
CA CYS A 42 11.09 -6.49 5.37
C CYS A 42 10.60 -7.20 4.09
N GLY A 43 10.52 -6.51 2.95
CA GLY A 43 10.16 -7.11 1.66
C GLY A 43 8.74 -6.82 1.15
N LYS A 44 7.96 -5.93 1.80
CA LYS A 44 6.59 -5.59 1.39
C LYS A 44 6.45 -5.15 -0.08
N SER A 45 7.21 -4.14 -0.50
CA SER A 45 7.17 -3.65 -1.88
C SER A 45 7.75 -4.67 -2.87
N THR A 46 8.68 -5.54 -2.43
CA THR A 46 9.15 -6.67 -3.25
C THR A 46 8.02 -7.66 -3.50
N LEU A 47 7.25 -8.04 -2.47
CA LEU A 47 6.10 -8.90 -2.63
C LEU A 47 5.06 -8.27 -3.57
N LEU A 48 4.77 -6.98 -3.38
CA LEU A 48 3.82 -6.27 -4.24
C LEU A 48 4.25 -6.25 -5.71
N ARG A 49 5.54 -6.03 -6.00
CA ARG A 49 6.08 -6.06 -7.37
C ARG A 49 6.07 -7.46 -7.99
N LEU A 50 6.29 -8.50 -7.20
CA LEU A 50 6.16 -9.89 -7.66
C LEU A 50 4.70 -10.18 -8.04
N ILE A 51 3.74 -9.80 -7.19
CA ILE A 51 2.30 -9.91 -7.50
C ILE A 51 1.97 -9.12 -8.78
N ALA A 52 2.54 -7.92 -8.94
CA ALA A 52 2.36 -7.10 -10.13
C ALA A 52 3.04 -7.68 -11.40
N LYS A 53 3.77 -8.80 -11.31
CA LYS A 53 4.64 -9.35 -12.37
C LYS A 53 5.69 -8.34 -12.90
N LEU A 54 6.05 -7.34 -12.10
CA LEU A 54 7.12 -6.39 -12.41
C LEU A 54 8.50 -6.95 -12.08
N GLU A 55 8.55 -8.03 -11.29
CA GLU A 55 9.75 -8.76 -10.96
C GLU A 55 9.49 -10.27 -11.03
N THR A 56 10.55 -11.05 -11.30
CA THR A 56 10.50 -12.52 -11.31
C THR A 56 10.88 -13.06 -9.93
N ALA A 57 10.15 -14.07 -9.45
CA ALA A 57 10.50 -14.82 -8.25
C ALA A 57 11.83 -15.56 -8.42
N SER A 58 12.54 -15.80 -7.31
CA SER A 58 13.72 -16.68 -7.30
C SER A 58 13.30 -18.16 -7.20
N SER A 59 12.21 -18.43 -6.48
CA SER A 59 11.55 -19.74 -6.39
C SER A 59 10.09 -19.57 -5.98
N GLY A 60 9.30 -20.62 -6.15
CA GLY A 60 7.85 -20.58 -5.94
C GLY A 60 7.12 -19.86 -7.06
N ASP A 61 5.80 -19.78 -6.93
CA ASP A 61 4.93 -19.31 -8.01
C ASP A 61 3.84 -18.37 -7.48
N ILE A 62 3.41 -17.45 -8.36
CA ILE A 62 2.21 -16.63 -8.17
C ILE A 62 1.20 -17.03 -9.22
N ALA A 63 0.06 -17.55 -8.77
CA ALA A 63 -1.07 -17.93 -9.60
C ALA A 63 -2.25 -16.99 -9.37
N PHE A 64 -2.96 -16.68 -10.44
CA PHE A 64 -4.24 -16.01 -10.39
C PHE A 64 -5.33 -17.03 -10.70
N ALA A 65 -6.30 -17.21 -9.81
CA ALA A 65 -7.33 -18.22 -10.00
C ALA A 65 -8.45 -17.70 -10.91
N GLN A 66 -8.14 -17.64 -12.21
CA GLN A 66 -9.06 -17.72 -13.35
C GLN A 66 -8.25 -18.39 -14.47
N ASP A 67 -8.69 -19.58 -14.90
CA ASP A 67 -7.94 -20.46 -15.81
C ASP A 67 -7.33 -19.71 -17.02
N GLY A 68 -6.01 -19.55 -17.03
CA GLY A 68 -5.26 -18.92 -18.12
C GLY A 68 -5.47 -17.40 -18.30
N HIS A 69 -6.37 -16.76 -17.54
CA HIS A 69 -6.61 -15.33 -17.62
C HIS A 69 -5.63 -14.56 -16.76
N GLN A 70 -4.94 -13.58 -17.36
CA GLN A 70 -4.14 -12.63 -16.59
C GLN A 70 -5.03 -11.47 -16.18
N PRO A 71 -5.19 -11.21 -14.87
CA PRO A 71 -6.07 -10.15 -14.43
C PRO A 71 -5.53 -8.78 -14.84
N GLU A 72 -6.44 -7.88 -15.17
CA GLU A 72 -6.10 -6.48 -15.39
C GLU A 72 -5.60 -5.89 -14.07
N THR A 73 -4.27 -5.77 -13.95
CA THR A 73 -3.58 -5.41 -12.71
C THR A 73 -3.05 -3.99 -12.81
N ARG A 74 -3.37 -3.15 -11.83
CA ARG A 74 -2.88 -1.78 -11.75
C ARG A 74 -2.19 -1.53 -10.43
N ILE A 75 -1.10 -0.78 -10.48
CA ILE A 75 -0.33 -0.38 -9.30
C ILE A 75 -0.37 1.14 -9.12
N MET A 76 -0.64 1.55 -7.89
CA MET A 76 -0.53 2.92 -7.44
C MET A 76 0.65 3.00 -6.48
N PHE A 77 1.60 3.88 -6.79
CA PHE A 77 2.80 4.08 -5.98
C PHE A 77 2.62 5.25 -5.02
N GLN A 78 3.46 5.29 -3.98
CA GLN A 78 3.54 6.40 -3.03
C GLN A 78 3.77 7.75 -3.72
N ASP A 79 4.62 7.80 -4.75
CA ASP A 79 4.64 8.93 -5.67
C ASP A 79 3.55 8.76 -6.73
N SER A 80 2.70 9.76 -6.88
CA SER A 80 1.66 9.84 -7.90
C SER A 80 2.17 9.57 -9.34
N ARG A 81 3.47 9.80 -9.62
CA ARG A 81 4.11 9.55 -10.93
C ARG A 81 3.28 10.10 -12.09
N LEU A 82 2.67 11.27 -11.90
CA LEU A 82 1.96 11.98 -12.97
C LEU A 82 2.99 12.55 -13.94
N LEU A 83 2.70 12.48 -15.23
CA LEU A 83 3.52 13.05 -16.28
C LEU A 83 3.37 14.58 -16.23
N PRO A 84 4.40 15.35 -15.85
CA PRO A 84 4.26 16.79 -15.59
C PRO A 84 3.95 17.58 -16.86
N TRP A 85 4.30 17.06 -18.03
CA TRP A 85 4.01 17.64 -19.35
C TRP A 85 2.68 17.20 -19.95
N LYS A 86 1.81 16.52 -19.20
CA LYS A 86 0.44 16.20 -19.63
C LYS A 86 -0.57 16.81 -18.66
N ARG A 87 -1.69 17.28 -19.19
CA ARG A 87 -2.83 17.71 -18.38
C ARG A 87 -3.42 16.56 -17.55
N VAL A 88 -4.16 16.89 -16.50
CA VAL A 88 -4.76 15.92 -15.56
C VAL A 88 -5.62 14.87 -16.28
N LEU A 89 -6.51 15.29 -17.18
CA LEU A 89 -7.35 14.35 -17.96
C LEU A 89 -6.51 13.38 -18.79
N ASN A 90 -5.44 13.89 -19.41
CA ASN A 90 -4.52 13.09 -20.23
C ASN A 90 -3.60 12.19 -19.39
N ASN A 91 -3.35 12.55 -18.13
CA ASN A 91 -2.70 11.67 -17.17
C ASN A 91 -3.60 10.49 -16.82
N VAL A 92 -4.89 10.73 -16.56
CA VAL A 92 -5.86 9.67 -16.30
C VAL A 92 -6.01 8.76 -17.53
N ALA A 93 -6.16 9.34 -18.72
CA ALA A 93 -6.31 8.59 -19.97
C ALA A 93 -5.02 7.90 -20.48
N LEU A 94 -3.95 7.85 -19.68
CA LEU A 94 -2.68 7.29 -20.12
C LEU A 94 -2.82 5.79 -20.45
N GLY A 95 -2.38 5.40 -21.64
CA GLY A 95 -2.48 4.02 -22.14
C GLY A 95 -3.84 3.66 -22.72
N LEU A 96 -4.80 4.59 -22.74
CA LEU A 96 -6.10 4.39 -23.38
C LEU A 96 -6.15 5.00 -24.79
N PRO A 97 -7.01 4.49 -25.69
CA PRO A 97 -7.26 5.13 -26.98
C PRO A 97 -7.93 6.50 -26.77
N LYS A 98 -7.76 7.43 -27.73
CA LYS A 98 -8.35 8.78 -27.66
C LYS A 98 -9.88 8.78 -27.50
N SER A 99 -10.56 7.74 -27.98
CA SER A 99 -12.01 7.56 -27.83
C SER A 99 -12.45 7.38 -26.37
N ALA A 100 -11.54 7.00 -25.46
CA ALA A 100 -11.83 6.74 -24.05
C ALA A 100 -11.61 7.96 -23.13
N LEU A 101 -11.47 9.18 -23.68
CA LEU A 101 -11.37 10.41 -22.89
C LEU A 101 -12.61 10.65 -22.01
N SER A 102 -13.80 10.23 -22.46
CA SER A 102 -15.02 10.27 -21.66
C SER A 102 -14.91 9.38 -20.41
N SER A 103 -14.35 8.18 -20.53
CA SER A 103 -14.08 7.29 -19.39
C SER A 103 -13.10 7.92 -18.40
N ALA A 104 -12.05 8.61 -18.91
CA ALA A 104 -11.10 9.32 -18.06
C ALA A 104 -11.77 10.49 -17.30
N ALA A 105 -12.66 11.24 -17.95
CA ALA A 105 -13.43 12.28 -17.28
C ALA A 105 -14.37 11.70 -16.22
N GLN A 106 -15.02 10.57 -16.50
CA GLN A 106 -15.84 9.85 -15.53
C GLN A 106 -15.02 9.36 -14.32
N ALA A 107 -13.80 8.85 -14.54
CA ALA A 107 -12.90 8.46 -13.46
C ALA A 107 -12.47 9.66 -12.61
N LEU A 108 -12.22 10.83 -13.21
CA LEU A 108 -11.96 12.07 -12.46
C LEU A 108 -13.16 12.51 -11.62
N ARG A 109 -14.37 12.40 -12.15
CA ARG A 109 -15.61 12.68 -11.40
C ARG A 109 -15.72 11.78 -10.17
N GLN A 110 -15.40 10.49 -10.30
CA GLN A 110 -15.45 9.53 -9.18
C GLN A 110 -14.49 9.86 -8.05
N VAL A 111 -13.39 10.58 -8.33
CA VAL A 111 -12.44 11.05 -7.31
C VAL A 111 -12.65 12.53 -6.94
N GLY A 112 -13.74 13.14 -7.41
CA GLY A 112 -14.09 14.53 -7.10
C GLY A 112 -13.20 15.59 -7.77
N LEU A 113 -12.59 15.29 -8.92
CA LEU A 113 -11.66 16.18 -9.63
C LEU A 113 -12.05 16.45 -11.10
N GLU A 114 -13.34 16.38 -11.42
CA GLU A 114 -13.85 16.62 -12.78
C GLU A 114 -13.41 17.97 -13.36
N GLU A 115 -13.62 19.05 -12.60
CA GLU A 115 -13.30 20.42 -13.02
C GLU A 115 -11.78 20.66 -13.19
N ARG A 116 -10.94 19.80 -12.61
CA ARG A 116 -9.47 19.94 -12.66
C ARG A 116 -8.86 19.28 -13.90
N GLY A 117 -9.66 18.66 -14.77
CA GLY A 117 -9.16 17.87 -15.91
C GLY A 117 -8.29 18.65 -16.90
N GLY A 118 -8.53 19.96 -17.05
CA GLY A 118 -7.78 20.85 -17.93
C GLY A 118 -6.44 21.34 -17.38
N GLU A 119 -6.15 21.09 -16.10
CA GLU A 119 -4.98 21.65 -15.42
C GLU A 119 -3.71 20.81 -15.59
N TRP A 120 -2.59 21.38 -15.16
CA TRP A 120 -1.30 20.70 -15.09
C TRP A 120 -1.07 20.08 -13.70
N PRO A 121 -0.38 18.93 -13.57
CA PRO A 121 -0.12 18.31 -12.27
C PRO A 121 0.58 19.19 -11.23
N ALA A 122 1.36 20.18 -11.68
CA ALA A 122 2.12 21.08 -10.83
C ALA A 122 1.25 21.98 -9.93
N VAL A 123 0.00 22.28 -10.33
CA VAL A 123 -0.92 23.13 -9.55
C VAL A 123 -1.83 22.33 -8.60
N LEU A 124 -1.74 21.00 -8.63
CA LEU A 124 -2.50 20.13 -7.73
C LEU A 124 -1.82 20.06 -6.36
N SER A 125 -2.58 19.91 -5.28
CA SER A 125 -2.04 19.51 -3.98
C SER A 125 -1.55 18.05 -4.00
N GLY A 126 -0.80 17.63 -2.98
CA GLY A 126 -0.35 16.23 -2.85
C GLY A 126 -1.52 15.23 -2.88
N GLY A 127 -2.58 15.50 -2.10
CA GLY A 127 -3.80 14.70 -2.11
C GLY A 127 -4.51 14.66 -3.46
N GLN A 128 -4.59 15.81 -4.14
CA GLN A 128 -5.19 15.88 -5.48
C GLN A 128 -4.39 15.04 -6.48
N ARG A 129 -3.05 15.09 -6.44
CA ARG A 129 -2.20 14.23 -7.29
C ARG A 129 -2.44 12.74 -7.02
N GLN A 130 -2.60 12.34 -5.76
CA GLN A 130 -2.94 10.96 -5.40
C GLN A 130 -4.32 10.54 -5.93
N ARG A 131 -5.33 11.40 -5.81
CA ARG A 131 -6.66 11.15 -6.39
C ARG A 131 -6.61 11.00 -7.91
N VAL A 132 -5.82 11.82 -8.61
CA VAL A 132 -5.60 11.66 -10.06
C VAL A 132 -4.90 10.33 -10.36
N ALA A 133 -3.90 9.93 -9.57
CA ALA A 133 -3.24 8.64 -9.75
C ALA A 133 -4.19 7.45 -9.52
N LEU A 134 -5.10 7.56 -8.53
CA LEU A 134 -6.17 6.58 -8.29
C LEU A 134 -7.15 6.54 -9.48
N ALA A 135 -7.60 7.69 -9.98
CA ALA A 135 -8.45 7.74 -11.17
C ALA A 135 -7.77 7.10 -12.39
N ARG A 136 -6.48 7.35 -12.58
CA ARG A 136 -5.65 6.73 -13.64
C ARG A 136 -5.57 5.21 -13.48
N ALA A 137 -5.53 4.67 -12.26
CA ALA A 137 -5.58 3.23 -12.07
C ALA A 137 -6.98 2.67 -12.38
N LEU A 138 -8.03 3.35 -11.92
CA LEU A 138 -9.42 2.88 -12.02
C LEU A 138 -10.06 3.02 -13.40
N VAL A 139 -9.54 3.89 -14.26
CA VAL A 139 -10.08 4.05 -15.63
C VAL A 139 -9.83 2.81 -16.50
N HIS A 140 -8.80 2.02 -16.18
CA HIS A 140 -8.52 0.73 -16.82
C HIS A 140 -9.35 -0.42 -16.26
N ASP A 141 -10.23 -0.12 -15.30
CA ASP A 141 -11.19 -1.08 -14.75
C ASP A 141 -10.55 -2.37 -14.20
N PRO A 142 -9.59 -2.25 -13.26
CA PRO A 142 -8.76 -3.35 -12.80
C PRO A 142 -9.53 -4.40 -12.01
N GLU A 143 -9.10 -5.66 -12.15
CA GLU A 143 -9.54 -6.79 -11.32
C GLU A 143 -8.69 -6.91 -10.05
N LEU A 144 -7.43 -6.44 -10.13
CA LEU A 144 -6.48 -6.36 -9.03
C LEU A 144 -5.86 -4.96 -8.93
N LEU A 145 -6.07 -4.29 -7.80
CA LEU A 145 -5.45 -3.01 -7.49
C LEU A 145 -4.39 -3.17 -6.40
N LEU A 146 -3.16 -2.84 -6.75
CA LEU A 146 -2.00 -2.87 -5.87
C LEU A 146 -1.66 -1.45 -5.41
N LEU A 147 -1.50 -1.25 -4.11
CA LEU A 147 -1.30 0.06 -3.50
C LEU A 147 0.00 0.04 -2.69
N ASP A 148 1.05 0.71 -3.15
CA ASP A 148 2.36 0.78 -2.47
C ASP A 148 2.47 2.10 -1.71
N GLU A 149 2.13 2.09 -0.42
CA GLU A 149 2.14 3.26 0.47
C GLU A 149 1.43 4.51 -0.09
N PRO A 150 0.20 4.39 -0.66
CA PRO A 150 -0.46 5.51 -1.36
C PRO A 150 -0.84 6.69 -0.45
N LEU A 151 -0.83 6.50 0.87
CA LEU A 151 -1.29 7.45 1.87
C LEU A 151 -0.16 8.12 2.68
N GLY A 152 1.08 7.61 2.58
CA GLY A 152 2.18 7.98 3.47
C GLY A 152 2.63 9.44 3.37
N ALA A 153 2.42 10.09 2.23
CA ALA A 153 2.78 11.49 1.99
C ALA A 153 1.66 12.50 2.26
N LEU A 154 0.50 12.06 2.78
CA LEU A 154 -0.68 12.90 2.99
C LEU A 154 -0.77 13.39 4.43
N ASP A 155 -1.28 14.62 4.60
CA ASP A 155 -1.70 15.12 5.92
C ASP A 155 -2.89 14.32 6.46
N ALA A 156 -3.16 14.45 7.76
CA ALA A 156 -4.13 13.61 8.45
C ALA A 156 -5.55 13.69 7.87
N LEU A 157 -6.04 14.88 7.51
CA LEU A 157 -7.40 15.05 7.00
C LEU A 157 -7.50 14.49 5.58
N THR A 158 -6.57 14.87 4.70
CA THR A 158 -6.52 14.36 3.32
C THR A 158 -6.38 12.84 3.29
N ARG A 159 -5.61 12.26 4.24
CA ARG A 159 -5.48 10.81 4.41
C ARG A 159 -6.80 10.14 4.73
N ILE A 160 -7.57 10.67 5.69
CA ILE A 160 -8.89 10.13 6.07
C ILE A 160 -9.84 10.18 4.87
N GLU A 161 -9.89 11.30 4.16
CA GLU A 161 -10.74 11.43 2.97
C GLU A 161 -10.33 10.43 1.87
N MET A 162 -9.02 10.23 1.68
CA MET A 162 -8.50 9.28 0.70
C MET A 162 -8.79 7.83 1.08
N GLN A 163 -8.73 7.48 2.37
CA GLN A 163 -9.15 6.16 2.88
C GLN A 163 -10.61 5.89 2.54
N GLN A 164 -11.51 6.82 2.89
CA GLN A 164 -12.94 6.70 2.60
C GLN A 164 -13.22 6.59 1.09
N LEU A 165 -12.47 7.36 0.28
CA LEU A 165 -12.58 7.30 -1.17
C LEU A 165 -12.19 5.91 -1.70
N ILE A 166 -11.03 5.37 -1.29
CA ILE A 166 -10.56 4.04 -1.70
C ILE A 166 -11.57 2.97 -1.27
N GLU A 167 -12.02 2.99 -0.02
CA GLU A 167 -12.99 2.03 0.53
C GLU A 167 -14.30 2.05 -0.26
N SER A 168 -14.86 3.24 -0.51
CA SER A 168 -16.13 3.37 -1.25
C SER A 168 -16.01 2.87 -2.69
N LEU A 169 -14.90 3.14 -3.37
CA LEU A 169 -14.66 2.70 -4.75
C LEU A 169 -14.45 1.19 -4.82
N TRP A 170 -13.72 0.64 -3.85
CA TRP A 170 -13.53 -0.80 -3.70
C TRP A 170 -14.86 -1.52 -3.42
N GLN A 171 -15.66 -1.07 -2.45
CA GLN A 171 -16.98 -1.65 -2.16
C GLN A 171 -17.92 -1.61 -3.36
N LYS A 172 -17.90 -0.52 -4.13
CA LYS A 172 -18.77 -0.33 -5.29
C LYS A 172 -18.37 -1.20 -6.48
N ARG A 173 -17.06 -1.43 -6.70
CA ARG A 173 -16.55 -2.15 -7.88
C ARG A 173 -16.21 -3.62 -7.60
N GLY A 174 -15.88 -3.97 -6.36
CA GLY A 174 -15.56 -5.32 -5.92
C GLY A 174 -14.30 -5.92 -6.59
N PHE A 175 -13.29 -5.09 -6.86
CA PHE A 175 -11.96 -5.56 -7.28
C PHE A 175 -11.18 -6.11 -6.07
N THR A 176 -10.18 -6.95 -6.31
CA THR A 176 -9.26 -7.40 -5.25
C THR A 176 -8.24 -6.30 -4.99
N ALA A 177 -7.93 -6.01 -3.72
CA ALA A 177 -6.98 -4.97 -3.36
C ALA A 177 -5.87 -5.49 -2.44
N VAL A 178 -4.62 -5.12 -2.74
CA VAL A 178 -3.47 -5.37 -1.85
C VAL A 178 -2.80 -4.05 -1.53
N LEU A 179 -2.85 -3.67 -0.26
CA LEU A 179 -2.25 -2.45 0.28
C LEU A 179 -0.97 -2.77 1.03
N VAL A 180 0.14 -2.18 0.63
CA VAL A 180 1.35 -2.11 1.44
C VAL A 180 1.31 -0.78 2.20
N THR A 181 1.41 -0.85 3.52
CA THR A 181 1.53 0.33 4.38
C THR A 181 2.43 0.02 5.57
N HIS A 182 3.00 1.08 6.16
CA HIS A 182 3.68 1.02 7.45
C HIS A 182 2.78 1.50 8.60
N ASP A 183 1.59 2.01 8.31
CA ASP A 183 0.61 2.50 9.29
C ASP A 183 -0.45 1.42 9.58
N VAL A 184 -0.45 0.92 10.82
CA VAL A 184 -1.38 -0.11 11.27
C VAL A 184 -2.83 0.39 11.29
N GLN A 185 -3.07 1.68 11.56
CA GLN A 185 -4.42 2.24 11.53
C GLN A 185 -4.98 2.24 10.11
N GLU A 186 -4.16 2.53 9.10
CA GLU A 186 -4.56 2.44 7.69
C GLU A 186 -4.96 1.01 7.32
N ALA A 187 -4.16 0.04 7.75
CA ALA A 187 -4.41 -1.37 7.50
C ALA A 187 -5.75 -1.83 8.11
N ILE A 188 -5.99 -1.50 9.38
CA ILE A 188 -7.24 -1.85 10.07
C ILE A 188 -8.42 -1.05 9.56
N ALA A 189 -8.24 0.19 9.09
CA ALA A 189 -9.34 0.97 8.53
C ALA A 189 -9.88 0.36 7.22
N LEU A 190 -9.00 -0.10 6.34
CA LEU A 190 -9.37 -0.52 4.97
C LEU A 190 -9.56 -2.03 4.81
N ALA A 191 -8.67 -2.84 5.39
CA ALA A 191 -8.51 -4.23 4.96
C ALA A 191 -9.45 -5.23 5.65
N ASP A 192 -10.00 -6.19 4.91
CA ASP A 192 -10.63 -7.37 5.49
C ASP A 192 -9.64 -8.22 6.30
N ARG A 193 -8.36 -8.19 5.91
CA ARG A 193 -7.30 -8.99 6.51
C ARG A 193 -5.97 -8.23 6.54
N VAL A 194 -5.25 -8.31 7.66
CA VAL A 194 -3.92 -7.71 7.85
C VAL A 194 -2.87 -8.81 7.97
N VAL A 195 -1.87 -8.74 7.10
CA VAL A 195 -0.75 -9.67 7.01
C VAL A 195 0.52 -8.95 7.46
N LEU A 196 1.27 -9.51 8.40
CA LEU A 196 2.56 -8.97 8.85
C LEU A 196 3.70 -9.71 8.18
N ILE A 197 4.62 -8.97 7.56
CA ILE A 197 5.87 -9.50 7.03
C ILE A 197 7.05 -9.07 7.91
N GLU A 198 7.80 -10.06 8.38
CA GLU A 198 9.01 -9.92 9.19
C GLU A 198 10.10 -10.85 8.66
N ASP A 199 11.32 -10.32 8.50
CA ASP A 199 12.48 -11.05 7.98
C ASP A 199 12.22 -11.89 6.72
N GLY A 200 11.34 -11.39 5.86
CA GLY A 200 10.93 -12.00 4.60
C GLY A 200 9.87 -13.10 4.71
N ARG A 201 9.28 -13.30 5.90
CA ARG A 201 8.24 -14.31 6.16
C ARG A 201 6.95 -13.64 6.62
N ILE A 202 5.82 -14.29 6.36
CA ILE A 202 4.55 -13.90 6.98
C ILE A 202 4.52 -14.45 8.41
N THR A 203 4.38 -13.57 9.39
CA THR A 203 4.38 -13.94 10.83
C THR A 203 3.03 -13.70 11.51
N LEU A 204 2.12 -12.97 10.85
CA LEU A 204 0.74 -12.76 11.28
C LEU A 204 -0.17 -12.75 10.05
N ASP A 205 -1.33 -13.39 10.17
CA ASP A 205 -2.44 -13.25 9.23
C ASP A 205 -3.74 -13.09 10.04
N GLN A 206 -4.17 -11.82 10.22
CA GLN A 206 -5.25 -11.43 11.11
C GLN A 206 -6.47 -10.96 10.32
N THR A 207 -7.61 -11.63 10.51
CA THR A 207 -8.90 -11.15 9.98
C THR A 207 -9.41 -9.95 10.79
N ILE A 208 -9.95 -8.94 10.11
CA ILE A 208 -10.50 -7.72 10.72
C ILE A 208 -12.03 -7.77 10.64
N ASP A 209 -12.62 -8.43 11.63
CA ASP A 209 -14.08 -8.57 11.74
C ASP A 209 -14.71 -7.35 12.42
N LEU A 210 -14.64 -6.20 11.74
CA LEU A 210 -15.25 -4.95 12.18
C LEU A 210 -16.21 -4.42 11.11
N PRO A 211 -17.41 -3.95 11.49
CA PRO A 211 -18.34 -3.33 10.55
C PRO A 211 -17.74 -2.04 9.98
N ARG A 212 -18.10 -1.76 8.72
CA ARG A 212 -17.72 -0.54 8.01
C ARG A 212 -18.85 0.50 8.08
N PRO A 213 -18.55 1.81 8.19
CA PRO A 213 -17.22 2.41 8.29
C PRO A 213 -16.56 2.14 9.65
N ARG A 214 -15.26 1.84 9.62
CA ARG A 214 -14.51 1.52 10.83
C ARG A 214 -14.10 2.79 11.57
N ALA A 215 -14.78 3.07 12.67
CA ALA A 215 -14.49 4.23 13.51
C ALA A 215 -13.27 3.95 14.41
N ARG A 216 -12.23 4.80 14.32
CA ARG A 216 -11.01 4.69 15.15
C ARG A 216 -11.29 4.77 16.66
N GLY A 217 -12.40 5.41 17.05
CA GLY A 217 -12.83 5.48 18.46
C GLY A 217 -13.48 4.19 19.00
N ASN A 218 -13.60 3.13 18.20
CA ASN A 218 -14.16 1.86 18.63
C ASN A 218 -13.12 1.09 19.47
N LEU A 219 -13.54 0.57 20.64
CA LEU A 219 -12.67 -0.24 21.51
C LEU A 219 -12.10 -1.48 20.80
N ALA A 220 -12.91 -2.15 19.97
CA ALA A 220 -12.46 -3.31 19.22
C ALA A 220 -11.39 -2.95 18.16
N PHE A 221 -11.45 -1.74 17.59
CA PHE A 221 -10.41 -1.23 16.70
C PHE A 221 -9.10 -1.07 17.46
N ALA A 222 -9.13 -0.41 18.62
CA ALA A 222 -7.95 -0.17 19.44
C ALA A 222 -7.30 -1.48 19.93
N GLN A 223 -8.10 -2.50 20.27
CA GLN A 223 -7.59 -3.81 20.67
C GLN A 223 -6.84 -4.53 19.54
N ILE A 224 -7.39 -4.49 18.32
CA ILE A 224 -6.72 -5.06 17.14
C ILE A 224 -5.45 -4.28 16.82
N GLU A 225 -5.49 -2.95 16.90
CA GLU A 225 -4.34 -2.08 16.71
C GLU A 225 -3.21 -2.41 17.70
N GLU A 226 -3.52 -2.51 18.98
CA GLU A 226 -2.56 -2.87 20.03
C GLU A 226 -1.95 -4.26 19.77
N ALA A 227 -2.76 -5.24 19.39
CA ALA A 227 -2.29 -6.60 19.10
C ALA A 227 -1.30 -6.63 17.91
N ILE A 228 -1.61 -5.91 16.83
CA ILE A 228 -0.75 -5.85 15.64
C ILE A 228 0.51 -5.03 15.92
N LEU A 229 0.39 -3.86 16.55
CA LEU A 229 1.53 -3.02 16.90
C LEU A 229 2.50 -3.73 17.84
N SER A 230 1.97 -4.47 18.82
CA SER A 230 2.80 -5.27 19.73
C SER A 230 3.67 -6.24 18.96
N ARG A 231 3.15 -6.92 17.93
CA ARG A 231 3.95 -7.82 17.09
C ARG A 231 5.02 -7.07 16.29
N VAL A 232 4.63 -5.99 15.61
CA VAL A 232 5.54 -5.14 14.83
C VAL A 232 6.70 -4.57 15.68
N LEU A 233 6.44 -4.30 16.96
CA LEU A 233 7.39 -3.71 17.90
C LEU A 233 8.24 -4.74 18.67
N GLN A 234 7.72 -5.95 18.95
CA GLN A 234 8.34 -6.96 19.82
C GLN A 234 9.66 -7.56 19.34
N HIS A 235 10.15 -7.23 18.14
CA HIS A 235 11.52 -7.52 17.72
C HIS A 235 12.37 -6.23 17.69
N PRO A 236 13.33 -6.05 18.62
CA PRO A 236 14.45 -5.15 18.37
C PRO A 236 15.19 -5.62 17.13
N ALA A 237 15.70 -4.69 16.32
CA ALA A 237 16.80 -5.01 15.42
C ALA A 237 17.87 -5.78 16.22
N SER A 238 18.47 -6.79 15.60
CA SER A 238 19.75 -7.40 15.94
C SER A 238 20.47 -6.75 17.14
N ALA A 239 20.73 -7.56 18.18
CA ALA A 239 21.46 -7.20 19.39
C ALA A 239 22.50 -6.09 19.15
N PRO A 240 22.60 -5.07 20.03
CA PRO A 240 23.73 -4.15 19.95
C PRO A 240 25.00 -4.99 20.08
N ASP A 241 25.90 -4.85 19.12
CA ASP A 241 27.26 -5.38 19.18
C ASP A 241 27.83 -5.06 20.57
N SER A 242 28.05 -6.09 21.39
CA SER A 242 28.71 -5.98 22.68
C SER A 242 30.23 -5.83 22.50
N THR A 243 30.63 -4.91 21.64
CA THR A 243 32.02 -4.48 21.40
C THR A 243 32.13 -2.96 21.40
N LEU A 244 31.50 -2.32 22.37
CA LEU A 244 31.90 -0.99 22.82
C LEU A 244 32.37 -1.14 24.25
N GLY A 245 33.69 -1.15 24.38
CA GLY A 245 34.40 -1.19 25.65
C GLY A 245 34.04 -0.02 26.55
N ASP A 246 34.36 -0.23 27.83
CA ASP A 246 34.38 0.74 28.91
C ASP A 246 34.45 2.20 28.46
N ILE A 247 33.36 2.92 28.63
CA ILE A 247 33.42 4.36 28.85
C ILE A 247 32.61 4.67 30.10
N SER A 248 33.36 4.69 31.20
CA SER A 248 33.02 5.19 32.52
C SER A 248 32.24 6.50 32.43
N LEU A 249 31.02 6.50 32.99
CA LEU A 249 30.28 7.72 33.29
C LEU A 249 31.02 8.52 34.37
N GLN A 250 31.80 9.52 33.93
CA GLN A 250 32.18 10.63 34.80
C GLN A 250 31.56 11.94 34.30
N LYS A 251 30.78 12.51 35.23
CA LYS A 251 30.13 13.82 35.27
C LYS A 251 30.91 14.94 34.57
N SER A 252 30.20 15.82 33.86
CA SER A 252 29.93 17.18 34.38
C SER A 252 28.90 17.93 33.54
N VAL A 253 27.97 18.56 34.25
CA VAL A 253 26.99 19.51 33.75
C VAL A 253 27.66 20.87 33.63
N SER A 254 27.62 21.50 32.47
CA SER A 254 27.40 22.95 32.27
C SER A 254 27.84 23.39 30.86
N GLN A 255 27.19 24.44 30.36
CA GLN A 255 27.44 25.20 29.13
C GLN A 255 26.67 24.75 27.87
N VAL A 256 25.44 25.27 27.76
CA VAL A 256 24.85 25.59 26.45
C VAL A 256 24.75 27.11 26.38
N GLN A 257 25.61 27.73 25.56
CA GLN A 257 25.46 29.10 25.10
C GLN A 257 24.63 29.07 23.81
N TRP A 258 23.50 29.77 23.80
CA TRP A 258 22.73 30.03 22.59
C TRP A 258 23.43 31.11 21.77
N ALA A 259 23.73 30.83 20.51
CA ALA A 259 24.17 31.84 19.55
C ALA A 259 22.96 32.36 18.75
N ILE A 260 22.91 33.68 18.63
CA ILE A 260 21.99 34.51 17.84
C ILE A 260 22.19 34.26 16.35
#